data_AF-A0A5E4SJM3-F1
#
_entry.id   AF-A0A5E4SJM3-F1
#
_cell.length_a   1.000
_cell.length_b   1.000
_cell.length_c   1.000
_cell.angle_alpha   90.00
_cell.angle_beta   90.00
_cell.angle_gamma   90.00
#
_symmetry.space_group_name_H-M   'P 1'
#
loop_
_entity.id
_entity.type
_entity.pdbx_description
1 polymer ?
#
loop_
_entity_poly.entity_id
_entity_poly.type
_entity_poly.pdbx_seq_one_letter_code
_entity_poly.pdbx_strand_id
1 'polypeptide(L)'
;MTASHTTARQTTPATAPRRTLSVSTTRTQAASPAAEKPASHATGRVLTSDHLLQGTQCVNILHNGQTYQLRATRYGKLILTK
;
A
#
# COMPACT_ATOMS: atom_id res chain seq x y z
N MET A 1 48.28 -10.77 37.93
CA MET A 1 47.54 -11.94 37.40
C MET A 1 46.09 -11.80 37.86
N THR A 2 45.23 -11.17 37.05
CA THR A 2 44.13 -11.81 36.28
C THR A 2 42.99 -12.33 37.17
N ALA A 3 41.70 -12.10 36.95
CA ALA A 3 40.96 -11.34 35.94
C ALA A 3 39.54 -11.09 36.49
N SER A 4 39.01 -9.91 36.21
CA SER A 4 37.60 -9.55 36.38
C SER A 4 36.74 -10.35 35.41
N HIS A 5 35.65 -10.96 35.88
CA HIS A 5 34.63 -11.51 34.99
C HIS A 5 33.29 -10.81 35.18
N THR A 6 33.00 -10.03 34.14
CA THR A 6 31.76 -9.45 33.66
C THR A 6 30.54 -10.37 33.81
N THR A 7 29.51 -9.90 34.52
CA THR A 7 28.14 -10.44 34.41
C THR A 7 27.40 -9.68 33.31
N ALA A 8 27.15 -10.37 32.19
CA ALA A 8 26.42 -9.87 31.04
C ALA A 8 24.93 -9.67 31.38
N ARG A 9 24.41 -8.48 31.06
CA ARG A 9 22.98 -8.16 31.17
C ARG A 9 22.24 -8.75 29.97
N GLN A 10 21.28 -9.63 30.23
CA GLN A 10 20.27 -10.06 29.26
C GLN A 10 19.26 -8.93 29.05
N THR A 11 19.05 -8.53 27.81
CA THR A 11 17.90 -7.73 27.40
C THR A 11 17.22 -8.43 26.23
N THR A 12 16.05 -9.01 26.51
CA THR A 12 15.11 -9.49 25.50
C THR A 12 14.38 -8.29 24.89
N PRO A 13 14.43 -8.04 23.57
CA PRO A 13 13.51 -7.08 22.95
C PRO A 13 12.11 -7.69 22.88
N ALA A 14 11.17 -6.95 23.46
CA ALA A 14 9.75 -7.26 23.54
C ALA A 14 9.07 -7.26 22.16
N THR A 15 8.26 -8.30 21.93
CA THR A 15 7.33 -8.43 20.82
C THR A 15 6.16 -7.46 20.97
N ALA A 16 6.06 -6.49 20.06
CA ALA A 16 4.83 -5.78 19.67
C ALA A 16 5.13 -5.06 18.34
N PRO A 17 4.23 -5.01 17.34
CA PRO A 17 2.85 -4.55 17.51
C PRO A 17 1.85 -5.40 16.68
N ARG A 18 0.53 -5.22 16.82
CA ARG A 18 -0.22 -4.39 15.86
C ARG A 18 -1.67 -4.22 16.35
N ARG A 19 -2.00 -2.99 16.75
CA ARG A 19 -3.37 -2.53 16.98
C ARG A 19 -4.18 -2.74 15.70
N THR A 20 -5.15 -3.64 15.73
CA THR A 20 -6.23 -3.69 14.74
C THR A 20 -7.28 -2.66 15.15
N LEU A 21 -7.18 -1.45 14.61
CA LEU A 21 -8.33 -0.55 14.55
C LEU A 21 -9.23 -1.05 13.42
N SER A 22 -10.17 -1.93 13.79
CA SER A 22 -11.31 -2.28 12.96
C SER A 22 -12.32 -1.14 13.05
N VAL A 23 -12.34 -0.27 12.04
CA VAL A 23 -13.48 0.63 11.82
C VAL A 23 -13.99 0.37 10.41
N SER A 24 -15.11 -0.33 10.34
CA SER A 24 -15.89 -0.50 9.12
C SER A 24 -17.29 -0.03 9.47
N THR A 25 -17.44 1.29 9.51
CA THR A 25 -18.74 1.94 9.70
C THR A 25 -19.10 2.66 8.41
N THR A 26 -20.41 2.63 8.13
CA THR A 26 -21.18 3.31 7.08
C THR A 26 -21.35 2.51 5.78
N ARG A 27 -22.56 2.33 5.25
CA ARG A 27 -23.93 2.68 5.67
C ARG A 27 -24.85 1.88 4.74
N THR A 28 -25.83 1.18 5.29
CA THR A 28 -26.97 0.65 4.51
C THR A 28 -27.71 1.84 3.92
N GLN A 29 -27.65 2.02 2.59
CA GLN A 29 -28.51 2.97 1.89
C GLN A 29 -29.58 2.20 1.14
N ALA A 30 -30.80 2.38 1.61
CA ALA A 30 -32.02 1.81 1.08
C ALA A 30 -32.26 2.22 -0.38
N ALA A 31 -32.84 1.29 -1.13
CA ALA A 31 -33.20 1.44 -2.53
C ALA A 31 -34.27 2.54 -2.75
N SER A 32 -34.12 3.29 -3.83
CA SER A 32 -35.20 4.00 -4.53
C SER A 32 -34.81 4.10 -6.01
N PRO A 33 -35.63 3.61 -6.96
CA PRO A 33 -35.29 3.64 -8.38
C PRO A 33 -35.86 4.89 -9.04
N ALA A 34 -34.99 5.76 -9.54
CA ALA A 34 -35.37 6.80 -10.49
C ALA A 34 -34.26 6.97 -11.53
N ALA A 35 -34.66 6.89 -12.78
CA ALA A 35 -33.81 6.80 -13.94
C ALA A 35 -32.96 8.06 -14.13
N GLU A 36 -31.65 7.93 -13.94
CA GLU A 36 -30.67 8.83 -14.54
C GLU A 36 -29.57 8.00 -15.20
N LYS A 37 -29.32 8.34 -16.46
CA LYS A 37 -28.33 7.74 -17.36
C LYS A 37 -26.97 7.63 -16.66
N PRO A 38 -26.39 6.43 -16.46
CA PRO A 38 -25.09 6.34 -15.84
C PRO A 38 -24.05 6.86 -16.83
N ALA A 39 -23.61 8.10 -16.64
CA ALA A 39 -22.23 8.43 -16.93
C ALA A 39 -21.41 7.41 -16.15
N SER A 40 -20.80 6.46 -16.85
CA SER A 40 -19.97 5.41 -16.27
C SER A 40 -18.76 6.08 -15.62
N HIS A 41 -18.97 6.64 -14.43
CA HIS A 41 -17.93 7.00 -13.51
C HIS A 41 -17.29 5.65 -13.20
N ALA A 42 -16.20 5.36 -13.92
CA ALA A 42 -15.50 4.09 -13.85
C ALA A 42 -15.22 3.86 -12.37
N THR A 43 -16.05 3.02 -11.75
CA THR A 43 -15.85 2.55 -10.38
C THR A 43 -14.42 2.06 -10.37
N GLY A 44 -13.56 2.80 -9.67
CA GLY A 44 -12.12 2.78 -9.88
C GLY A 44 -11.62 1.35 -9.92
N ARG A 45 -11.08 0.93 -11.06
CA ARG A 45 -10.55 -0.42 -11.22
C ARG A 45 -9.40 -0.55 -10.24
N VAL A 46 -9.61 -1.30 -9.16
CA VAL A 46 -8.54 -1.59 -8.19
C VAL A 46 -7.62 -2.61 -8.84
N LEU A 47 -6.38 -2.21 -9.10
CA LEU A 47 -5.32 -3.11 -9.57
C LEU A 47 -4.36 -3.39 -8.41
N THR A 48 -3.88 -4.63 -8.35
CA THR A 48 -2.73 -4.97 -7.52
C THR A 48 -1.47 -4.36 -8.14
N SER A 49 -0.49 -4.01 -7.29
CA SER A 49 0.80 -3.51 -7.76
C SER A 49 1.52 -4.52 -8.66
N ASP A 50 1.37 -5.82 -8.37
CA ASP A 50 1.93 -6.91 -9.16
C ASP A 50 1.42 -6.90 -10.62
N HIS A 51 0.09 -6.81 -10.79
CA HIS A 51 -0.53 -6.73 -12.11
C HIS A 51 -0.13 -5.45 -12.85
N LEU A 52 0.09 -4.36 -12.13
CA LEU A 52 0.42 -3.08 -12.72
C LEU A 52 1.89 -3.03 -13.17
N LEU A 53 2.78 -3.68 -12.42
CA LEU A 53 4.22 -3.76 -12.70
C LEU A 53 4.61 -4.95 -13.59
N GLN A 54 3.72 -5.93 -13.78
CA GLN A 54 3.89 -7.05 -14.72
C GLN A 54 5.19 -7.84 -14.47
N GLY A 55 5.52 -8.08 -13.20
CA GLY A 55 6.74 -8.80 -12.80
C GLY A 55 8.04 -7.98 -12.84
N THR A 56 7.96 -6.69 -13.19
CA THR A 56 9.12 -5.78 -13.18
C THR A 56 9.13 -4.88 -11.94
N GLN A 57 10.23 -4.18 -11.68
CA GLN A 57 10.25 -3.17 -10.62
C GLN A 57 9.70 -1.81 -11.09
N CYS A 58 9.64 -1.58 -12.41
CA CYS A 58 9.27 -0.30 -12.99
C CYS A 58 8.64 -0.47 -14.38
N VAL A 59 7.63 0.35 -14.67
CA VAL A 59 6.92 0.39 -15.95
C VAL A 59 6.85 1.81 -16.48
N ASN A 60 6.88 1.94 -17.81
CA ASN A 60 6.70 3.21 -18.49
C ASN A 60 5.23 3.40 -18.87
N ILE A 61 4.71 4.61 -18.64
CA ILE A 61 3.32 4.98 -18.89
C ILE A 61 3.33 6.23 -19.76
N LEU A 62 2.77 6.13 -20.97
CA LEU A 62 2.50 7.31 -21.77
C LEU A 62 1.23 7.98 -21.25
N HIS A 63 1.37 9.18 -20.70
CA HIS A 63 0.25 9.95 -20.16
C HIS A 63 0.36 11.40 -20.63
N ASN A 64 -0.72 11.95 -21.20
CA ASN A 64 -0.74 13.30 -21.80
C ASN A 64 0.44 13.57 -22.77
N GLY A 65 0.84 12.56 -23.56
CA GLY A 65 1.95 12.69 -24.51
C GLY A 65 3.34 12.75 -23.87
N GLN A 66 3.45 12.50 -22.56
CA GLN A 66 4.72 12.42 -21.85
C GLN A 66 4.90 11.01 -21.28
N THR A 67 6.14 10.53 -21.27
CA THR A 67 6.43 9.23 -20.64
C THR A 67 6.66 9.47 -19.16
N TYR A 68 5.94 8.73 -18.33
CA TYR A 68 6.17 8.66 -16.89
C TYR A 68 6.70 7.28 -16.55
N GLN A 69 7.43 7.18 -15.45
CA GLN A 69 7.86 5.91 -14.89
C GLN A 69 7.18 5.69 -13.55
N LEU A 70 6.45 4.58 -13.43
CA LEU A 70 5.95 4.10 -12.16
C LEU A 70 6.88 3.00 -11.65
N ARG A 71 7.35 3.13 -10.41
CA ARG A 71 8.31 2.20 -9.79
C ARG A 71 7.88 1.73 -8.41
N ALA A 72 8.15 0.48 -8.08
CA ALA A 72 8.16 0.00 -6.70
C ALA A 72 9.43 0.43 -5.98
N THR A 73 9.29 0.79 -4.71
CA THR A 73 10.41 1.14 -3.83
C THR A 73 10.59 0.11 -2.72
N ARG A 74 11.79 0.06 -2.14
CA ARG A 74 12.10 -0.79 -0.98
C ARG A 74 11.21 -0.54 0.24
N TYR A 75 10.61 0.65 0.35
CA TYR A 75 9.72 1.03 1.45
C TYR A 75 8.25 0.66 1.19
N GLY A 76 7.97 -0.14 0.15
CA GLY A 76 6.64 -0.64 -0.17
C GLY A 76 5.70 0.43 -0.77
N LYS A 77 6.26 1.52 -1.31
CA LYS A 77 5.50 2.58 -1.99
C LYS A 77 5.75 2.53 -3.50
N LEU A 78 4.73 2.90 -4.26
CA LEU A 78 4.88 3.20 -5.67
C LEU A 78 5.21 4.69 -5.84
N ILE A 79 6.18 5.00 -6.69
CA ILE A 79 6.53 6.39 -7.04
C ILE A 79 6.31 6.57 -8.54
N LEU A 80 5.63 7.65 -8.91
CA LEU A 80 5.50 8.08 -10.30
C LEU A 80 6.46 9.25 -10.54
N THR A 81 7.36 9.12 -11.48
CA THR A 81 8.23 10.22 -11.96
C THR A 81 7.89 10.54 -13.41
N LYS A 82 8.02 11.80 -13.79
CA LYS A 82 8.03 12.19 -15.20
C LYS A 82 9.38 11.82 -15.82
#